data_AF-A0A970BVC9-F1
#
_entry.id   AF-A0A970BVC9-F1
#
_cell.length_a   1.000
_cell.length_b   1.000
_cell.length_c   1.000
_cell.angle_alpha   90.00
_cell.angle_beta   90.00
_cell.angle_gamma   90.00
#
_symmetry.space_group_name_H-M   'P 1'
#
loop_
_entity.id
_entity.type
_entity.pdbx_description
1 polymer ?
#
loop_
_entity_poly.entity_id
_entity_poly.type
_entity_poly.pdbx_seq_one_letter_code
_entity_poly.pdbx_strand_id
1 'polypeptide(L)'
;MSEHITHYAVCDDCLRLMSRMAEIHPALQAAARDHRDIARLGSVTRSTDSFNPQLLQRLRDGWEGRRPEENLEQKLAYSLGTLLHRAADRTMKPVFRDLGAGDAQDPTDVSVYHDVFLFREVYQGGTELPYSPTMFGEETAFEETFRVLVQRALLAMHTFIPDRTDPEGWLDRLFRLRQDFYVEIKRYAQAYHSPDPAKYQAYIVDAGFYDPEDALIRLARAIQNGEAVTDGAVAAAVDAAAPRTQYAEALQRGMGYLRAANRFFGREISLEEAKTAWNIGVPDH
;
A
#
# COMPACT_ATOMS: atom_id res chain seq x y z
N MET A 1 -11.85 -4.47 -6.18
CA MET A 1 -11.04 -4.95 -5.02
C MET A 1 -9.56 -5.11 -5.38
N SER A 2 -9.15 -4.67 -6.57
CA SER A 2 -7.79 -4.71 -7.13
C SER A 2 -6.79 -3.85 -6.37
N GLU A 3 -5.50 -4.23 -6.46
CA GLU A 3 -4.30 -3.47 -6.06
C GLU A 3 -4.07 -3.42 -4.54
N HIS A 4 -4.89 -4.09 -3.73
CA HIS A 4 -4.83 -3.93 -2.29
C HIS A 4 -3.53 -4.50 -1.72
N ILE A 5 -3.10 -5.68 -2.19
CA ILE A 5 -1.84 -6.27 -1.75
C ILE A 5 -0.66 -5.46 -2.29
N THR A 6 -0.74 -4.95 -3.51
CA THR A 6 0.27 -4.08 -4.11
C THR A 6 0.50 -2.83 -3.26
N HIS A 7 -0.57 -2.15 -2.85
CA HIS A 7 -0.49 -0.98 -1.97
C HIS A 7 0.10 -1.30 -0.61
N TYR A 8 -0.30 -2.42 -0.01
CA TYR A 8 0.23 -2.86 1.28
C TYR A 8 1.70 -3.22 1.18
N ALA A 9 2.10 -3.94 0.13
CA ALA A 9 3.48 -4.32 -0.10
C ALA A 9 4.39 -3.10 -0.24
N VAL A 10 4.00 -2.13 -1.07
CA VAL A 10 4.72 -0.85 -1.19
C VAL A 10 4.79 -0.14 0.15
N CYS A 11 3.68 -0.07 0.89
CA CYS A 11 3.65 0.55 2.21
C CYS A 11 4.64 -0.12 3.17
N ASP A 12 4.50 -1.43 3.34
CA ASP A 12 5.28 -2.21 4.27
C ASP A 12 6.78 -2.20 3.95
N ASP A 13 7.16 -2.33 2.68
CA ASP A 13 8.56 -2.25 2.26
C ASP A 13 9.15 -0.86 2.45
N CYS A 14 8.41 0.20 2.16
CA CYS A 14 8.86 1.56 2.46
C CYS A 14 9.05 1.78 3.96
N LEU A 15 8.15 1.28 4.81
CA LEU A 15 8.30 1.39 6.27
C LEU A 15 9.47 0.55 6.79
N ARG A 16 9.69 -0.66 6.25
CA ARG A 16 10.87 -1.50 6.54
C ARG A 16 12.16 -0.74 6.19
N LEU A 17 12.24 -0.16 4.99
CA LEU A 17 13.40 0.63 4.55
C LEU A 17 13.61 1.87 5.45
N MET A 18 12.55 2.63 5.71
CA MET A 18 12.59 3.83 6.55
C MET A 18 13.10 3.53 7.97
N SER A 19 12.80 2.34 8.52
CA SER A 19 13.26 1.94 9.85
C SER A 19 14.80 1.82 9.98
N ARG A 20 15.52 1.76 8.86
CA ARG A 20 16.99 1.67 8.81
C ARG A 20 17.68 2.97 8.43
N MET A 21 16.95 4.08 8.35
CA MET A 21 17.47 5.39 7.97
C MET A 21 17.65 6.27 9.21
N ALA A 22 18.91 6.53 9.57
CA ALA A 22 19.28 7.30 10.76
C ALA A 22 18.83 8.76 10.70
N GLU A 23 18.63 9.30 9.49
CA GLU A 23 18.16 10.67 9.27
C GLU A 23 16.66 10.88 9.53
N ILE A 24 15.89 9.79 9.70
CA ILE A 24 14.45 9.88 9.94
C ILE A 24 14.17 10.20 11.40
N HIS A 25 13.31 11.19 11.62
CA HIS A 25 12.89 11.64 12.93
C HIS A 25 12.33 10.46 13.76
N PRO A 26 12.75 10.30 15.03
CA PRO A 26 12.37 9.14 15.85
C PRO A 26 10.86 8.92 15.96
N ALA A 27 10.06 10.00 15.96
CA ALA A 27 8.60 9.91 15.94
C ALA A 27 8.04 9.15 14.73
N LEU A 28 8.57 9.39 13.54
CA LEU A 28 8.12 8.73 12.31
C LEU A 28 8.51 7.25 12.32
N GLN A 29 9.74 6.94 12.77
CA GLN A 29 10.19 5.57 12.96
C GLN A 29 9.33 4.81 13.97
N ALA A 30 9.04 5.42 15.13
CA ALA A 30 8.20 4.83 16.16
C ALA A 30 6.76 4.60 15.65
N ALA A 31 6.16 5.59 15.00
CA ALA A 31 4.81 5.45 14.43
C ALA A 31 4.74 4.30 13.39
N ALA A 32 5.74 4.19 12.51
CA ALA A 32 5.81 3.12 11.53
C ALA A 32 5.99 1.73 12.14
N ARG A 33 6.80 1.63 13.21
CA ARG A 33 7.06 0.36 13.91
C ARG A 33 5.87 -0.08 14.77
N ASP A 34 5.34 0.83 15.58
CA ASP A 34 4.40 0.51 16.65
C ASP A 34 2.93 0.53 16.18
N HIS A 35 2.65 1.18 15.04
CA HIS A 35 1.29 1.34 14.49
C HIS A 35 1.22 0.95 13.01
N ARG A 36 1.94 -0.09 12.61
CA ARG A 36 1.99 -0.56 11.22
C ARG A 36 0.63 -0.86 10.61
N ASP A 37 -0.29 -1.48 11.36
CA ASP A 37 -1.65 -1.76 10.88
C ASP A 37 -2.45 -0.48 10.58
N ILE A 38 -2.19 0.60 11.31
CA ILE A 38 -2.81 1.90 11.05
C ILE A 38 -2.19 2.56 9.80
N ALA A 39 -0.89 2.39 9.57
CA ALA A 39 -0.26 2.81 8.32
C ALA A 39 -0.83 2.03 7.12
N ARG A 40 -1.02 0.70 7.26
CA ARG A 40 -1.69 -0.12 6.25
C ARG A 40 -3.10 0.38 5.96
N LEU A 41 -3.89 0.76 6.97
CA LEU A 41 -5.20 1.38 6.76
C LEU A 41 -5.10 2.67 5.93
N GLY A 42 -4.12 3.52 6.22
CA GLY A 42 -3.83 4.72 5.43
C GLY A 42 -3.46 4.39 3.97
N SER A 43 -2.68 3.33 3.75
CA SER A 43 -2.17 2.91 2.43
C SER A 43 -3.22 2.46 1.42
N VAL A 44 -4.46 2.27 1.87
CA VAL A 44 -5.59 1.89 1.02
C VAL A 44 -6.75 2.87 1.10
N THR A 45 -6.58 3.99 1.79
CA THR A 45 -7.61 5.02 1.87
C THR A 45 -7.52 5.95 0.66
N ARG A 46 -8.64 6.14 -0.04
CA ARG A 46 -8.73 6.99 -1.24
C ARG A 46 -8.89 8.47 -0.88
N SER A 47 -8.60 9.33 -1.86
CA SER A 47 -8.85 10.79 -1.79
C SER A 47 -8.13 11.51 -0.65
N THR A 48 -6.99 10.96 -0.22
CA THR A 48 -6.23 11.44 0.94
C THR A 48 -5.58 12.80 0.72
N ASP A 49 -5.31 13.19 -0.53
CA ASP A 49 -4.79 14.51 -0.90
C ASP A 49 -5.60 15.69 -0.34
N SER A 50 -6.90 15.48 -0.17
CA SER A 50 -7.83 16.53 0.28
C SER A 50 -7.65 16.89 1.75
N PHE A 51 -7.11 15.99 2.57
CA PHE A 51 -7.03 16.17 4.02
C PHE A 51 -5.65 15.86 4.62
N ASN A 52 -4.85 14.99 4.00
CA ASN A 52 -3.61 14.49 4.58
C ASN A 52 -2.55 15.60 4.81
N PRO A 53 -2.36 16.58 3.89
CA PRO A 53 -1.43 17.68 4.14
C PRO A 53 -1.77 18.47 5.40
N GLN A 54 -3.05 18.77 5.61
CA GLN A 54 -3.53 19.49 6.79
C GLN A 54 -3.46 18.62 8.04
N LEU A 55 -3.70 17.32 7.92
CA LEU A 55 -3.51 16.38 9.04
C LEU A 55 -2.04 16.34 9.48
N LEU A 56 -1.10 16.16 8.55
CA LEU A 56 0.35 16.19 8.86
C LEU A 56 0.78 17.52 9.47
N GLN A 57 0.25 18.65 8.99
CA GLN A 57 0.54 19.95 9.59
C GLN A 57 0.08 20.02 11.05
N ARG A 58 -1.17 19.60 11.33
CA ARG A 58 -1.69 19.56 12.70
C ARG A 58 -0.88 18.63 13.60
N LEU A 59 -0.49 17.46 13.08
CA LEU A 59 0.33 16.49 13.81
C LEU A 59 1.68 17.09 14.19
N ARG A 60 2.37 17.72 13.24
CA ARG A 60 3.65 18.41 13.47
C ARG A 60 3.51 19.54 14.48
N ASP A 61 2.49 20.38 14.33
CA ASP A 61 2.33 21.57 15.16
C ASP A 61 1.88 21.23 16.59
N GLY A 62 1.17 20.11 16.80
CA GLY A 62 0.76 19.62 18.11
C GLY A 62 1.68 18.59 18.76
N TRP A 63 2.79 18.19 18.11
CA TRP A 63 3.53 16.99 18.50
C TRP A 63 4.12 17.02 19.92
N GLU A 64 4.74 18.13 20.31
CA GLU A 64 5.41 18.28 21.61
C GLU A 64 4.41 18.38 22.77
N GLY A 65 3.21 18.91 22.51
CA GLY A 65 2.15 19.09 23.51
C GLY A 65 1.10 17.98 23.51
N ARG A 66 1.34 16.89 22.77
CA ARG A 66 0.34 15.85 22.54
C ARG A 66 -0.03 15.12 23.81
N ARG A 67 -1.30 14.73 23.91
CA ARG A 67 -1.82 13.91 25.00
C ARG A 67 -2.17 12.51 24.48
N PRO A 68 -2.01 11.44 25.28
CA PRO A 68 -2.27 10.07 24.84
C PRO A 68 -3.65 9.88 24.20
N GLU A 69 -4.69 10.52 24.73
CA GLU A 69 -6.07 10.44 24.22
C GLU A 69 -6.26 11.01 22.80
N GLU A 70 -5.30 11.80 22.31
CA GLU A 70 -5.37 12.41 20.98
C GLU A 70 -4.92 11.43 19.88
N ASN A 71 -4.28 10.32 20.24
CA ASN A 71 -3.79 9.26 19.35
C ASN A 71 -2.95 9.81 18.18
N LEU A 72 -2.06 10.78 18.44
CA LEU A 72 -1.30 11.43 17.37
C LEU A 72 -0.30 10.48 16.71
N GLU A 73 0.24 9.51 17.44
CA GLU A 73 1.14 8.48 16.92
C GLU A 73 0.43 7.60 15.87
N GLN A 74 -0.81 7.18 16.16
CA GLN A 74 -1.62 6.41 15.21
C GLN A 74 -2.00 7.26 13.99
N LYS A 75 -2.40 8.52 14.21
CA LYS A 75 -2.69 9.44 13.10
C LYS A 75 -1.47 9.72 12.24
N LEU A 76 -0.28 9.79 12.83
CA LEU A 76 0.98 9.93 12.10
C LEU A 76 1.24 8.68 11.25
N ALA A 77 1.11 7.48 11.82
CA ALA A 77 1.24 6.24 11.07
C ALA A 77 0.25 6.18 9.89
N TYR A 78 -1.02 6.54 10.14
CA TYR A 78 -2.04 6.64 9.10
C TYR A 78 -1.61 7.60 7.98
N SER A 79 -1.16 8.81 8.33
CA SER A 79 -0.69 9.80 7.37
C SER A 79 0.50 9.30 6.54
N LEU A 80 1.47 8.61 7.14
CA LEU A 80 2.57 7.98 6.39
C LEU A 80 2.04 6.94 5.40
N GLY A 81 1.11 6.09 5.85
CA GLY A 81 0.38 5.15 5.01
C GLY A 81 -0.28 5.82 3.80
N THR A 82 -1.00 6.92 4.00
CA THR A 82 -1.68 7.63 2.89
C THR A 82 -0.72 8.26 1.88
N LEU A 83 0.50 8.63 2.29
CA LEU A 83 1.53 9.07 1.34
C LEU A 83 2.02 7.88 0.50
N LEU A 84 2.18 6.72 1.12
CA LEU A 84 2.59 5.50 0.43
C LEU A 84 1.51 4.95 -0.49
N HIS A 85 0.22 5.12 -0.14
CA HIS A 85 -0.90 4.90 -1.07
C HIS A 85 -0.68 5.69 -2.36
N ARG A 86 -0.45 7.00 -2.21
CA ARG A 86 -0.24 7.89 -3.34
C ARG A 86 0.96 7.50 -4.19
N ALA A 87 2.06 7.11 -3.55
CA ALA A 87 3.25 6.66 -4.27
C ALA A 87 2.94 5.43 -5.14
N ALA A 88 2.26 4.43 -4.57
CA ALA A 88 1.81 3.25 -5.32
C ALA A 88 0.85 3.63 -6.46
N ASP A 89 -0.20 4.40 -6.18
CA ASP A 89 -1.19 4.85 -7.16
C ASP A 89 -0.54 5.54 -8.36
N ARG A 90 0.38 6.49 -8.12
CA ARG A 90 1.01 7.28 -9.17
C ARG A 90 1.95 6.46 -10.06
N THR A 91 2.44 5.32 -9.58
CA THR A 91 3.27 4.42 -10.36
C THR A 91 2.44 3.34 -11.03
N MET A 92 1.45 2.76 -10.33
CA MET A 92 0.76 1.56 -10.80
C MET A 92 -0.48 1.85 -11.65
N LYS A 93 -1.21 2.96 -11.42
CA LYS A 93 -2.40 3.29 -12.23
C LYS A 93 -2.12 3.40 -13.74
N PRO A 94 -1.03 4.05 -14.20
CA PRO A 94 -0.69 4.04 -15.62
C PRO A 94 -0.44 2.63 -16.14
N VAL A 95 0.29 1.81 -15.37
CA VAL A 95 0.60 0.41 -15.72
C VAL A 95 -0.68 -0.41 -15.90
N PHE A 96 -1.61 -0.33 -14.94
CA PHE A 96 -2.87 -1.06 -15.00
C PHE A 96 -3.75 -0.61 -16.16
N ARG A 97 -3.72 0.68 -16.50
CA ARG A 97 -4.46 1.22 -17.63
C ARG A 97 -3.92 0.70 -18.96
N ASP A 98 -2.60 0.66 -19.11
CA ASP A 98 -1.95 0.29 -20.36
C ASP A 98 -1.96 -1.23 -20.58
N LEU A 99 -1.59 -2.01 -19.56
CA LEU A 99 -1.54 -3.48 -19.65
C LEU A 99 -2.91 -4.15 -19.50
N GLY A 100 -3.83 -3.51 -18.79
CA GLY A 100 -5.22 -3.94 -18.66
C GLY A 100 -6.14 -3.42 -19.77
N ALA A 101 -5.60 -2.73 -20.79
CA ALA A 101 -6.39 -2.18 -21.88
C ALA A 101 -7.16 -3.30 -22.60
N GLY A 102 -8.50 -3.21 -22.59
CA GLY A 102 -9.38 -4.21 -23.19
C GLY A 102 -9.77 -5.36 -22.26
N ASP A 103 -9.29 -5.40 -21.02
CA ASP A 103 -9.83 -6.25 -19.98
C ASP A 103 -11.08 -5.59 -19.38
N ALA A 104 -12.23 -6.23 -19.58
CA ALA A 104 -13.51 -5.74 -19.06
C ALA A 104 -13.76 -6.13 -17.59
N GLN A 105 -12.83 -6.87 -16.97
CA GLN A 105 -12.94 -7.30 -15.58
C GLN A 105 -12.53 -6.19 -14.61
N ASP A 106 -13.24 -6.10 -13.49
CA ASP A 106 -12.85 -5.30 -12.32
C ASP A 106 -12.83 -6.25 -11.12
N PRO A 107 -11.68 -6.52 -10.49
CA PRO A 107 -10.33 -6.09 -10.83
C PRO A 107 -9.84 -6.60 -12.20
N THR A 108 -8.94 -5.89 -12.88
CA THR A 108 -8.28 -6.39 -14.10
C THR A 108 -7.30 -7.52 -13.77
N ASP A 109 -7.03 -8.40 -14.73
CA ASP A 109 -6.11 -9.52 -14.56
C ASP A 109 -4.69 -9.04 -14.23
N VAL A 110 -4.21 -7.95 -14.84
CA VAL A 110 -2.89 -7.39 -14.49
C VAL A 110 -2.80 -7.07 -12.99
N SER A 111 -3.85 -6.47 -12.43
CA SER A 111 -3.90 -6.15 -11.00
C SER A 111 -3.92 -7.40 -10.13
N VAL A 112 -4.70 -8.43 -10.52
CA VAL A 112 -4.74 -9.71 -9.81
C VAL A 112 -3.37 -10.38 -9.82
N TYR A 113 -2.67 -10.40 -10.96
CA TYR A 113 -1.35 -11.00 -11.09
C TYR A 113 -0.30 -10.25 -10.26
N HIS A 114 -0.34 -8.92 -10.24
CA HIS A 114 0.56 -8.10 -9.41
C HIS A 114 0.35 -8.37 -7.92
N ASP A 115 -0.91 -8.39 -7.46
CA ASP A 115 -1.24 -8.68 -6.06
C ASP A 115 -0.82 -10.10 -5.66
N VAL A 116 -1.09 -11.10 -6.50
CA VAL A 116 -0.69 -12.50 -6.27
C VAL A 116 0.83 -12.65 -6.25
N PHE A 117 1.53 -11.97 -7.16
CA PHE A 117 2.98 -11.99 -7.21
C PHE A 117 3.57 -11.40 -5.93
N LEU A 118 3.12 -10.21 -5.52
CA LEU A 118 3.59 -9.58 -4.29
C LEU A 118 3.14 -10.32 -3.03
N PHE A 119 2.02 -11.04 -3.06
CA PHE A 119 1.66 -11.95 -1.97
C PHE A 119 2.70 -13.07 -1.78
N ARG A 120 3.25 -13.61 -2.88
CA ARG A 120 4.33 -14.59 -2.80
C ARG A 120 5.64 -13.96 -2.33
N GLU A 121 6.07 -12.87 -2.95
CA GLU A 121 7.39 -12.29 -2.70
C GLU A 121 7.47 -11.49 -1.40
N VAL A 122 6.44 -10.69 -1.12
CA VAL A 122 6.45 -9.75 0.01
C VAL A 122 5.93 -10.39 1.29
N TYR A 123 4.93 -11.25 1.16
CA TYR A 123 4.27 -11.92 2.28
C TYR A 123 4.67 -13.40 2.40
N GLN A 124 5.66 -13.85 1.61
CA GLN A 124 6.20 -15.22 1.66
C GLN A 124 5.09 -16.27 1.58
N GLY A 125 4.11 -16.04 0.72
CA GLY A 125 2.95 -16.92 0.53
C GLY A 125 2.04 -17.04 1.76
N GLY A 126 2.06 -16.07 2.66
CA GLY A 126 1.26 -16.06 3.90
C GLY A 126 2.06 -16.38 5.16
N THR A 127 3.38 -16.59 5.08
CA THR A 127 4.22 -16.71 6.28
C THR A 127 4.25 -15.40 7.07
N GLU A 128 4.27 -14.26 6.37
CA GLU A 128 3.94 -12.96 6.94
C GLU A 128 2.54 -12.58 6.51
N LEU A 129 1.71 -12.15 7.45
CA LEU A 129 0.36 -11.72 7.11
C LEU A 129 0.35 -10.21 6.78
N PRO A 130 -0.35 -9.82 5.69
CA PRO A 130 -0.65 -8.42 5.42
C PRO A 130 -1.55 -7.78 6.50
N TYR A 131 -2.08 -8.58 7.44
CA TYR A 131 -2.95 -8.16 8.52
C TYR A 131 -2.54 -8.85 9.83
N SER A 132 -2.80 -8.22 10.98
CA SER A 132 -2.57 -8.88 12.27
C SER A 132 -3.63 -9.99 12.54
N PRO A 133 -3.23 -11.18 13.04
CA PRO A 133 -4.15 -12.23 13.47
C PRO A 133 -5.16 -11.77 14.53
N THR A 134 -4.75 -10.83 15.38
CA THR A 134 -5.58 -10.30 16.46
C THR A 134 -6.74 -9.44 15.98
N MET A 135 -6.76 -9.02 14.71
CA MET A 135 -7.97 -8.41 14.17
C MET A 135 -9.09 -9.45 13.95
N PHE A 136 -8.77 -10.73 13.70
CA PHE A 136 -9.76 -11.66 13.10
C PHE A 136 -9.82 -13.10 13.65
N GLY A 137 -8.95 -13.51 14.59
CA GLY A 137 -9.02 -14.83 15.25
C GLY A 137 -8.32 -15.96 14.48
N GLU A 138 -8.00 -17.05 15.18
CA GLU A 138 -7.13 -18.14 14.68
C GLU A 138 -7.78 -19.01 13.58
N GLU A 139 -7.40 -18.79 12.31
CA GLU A 139 -7.57 -19.73 11.19
C GLU A 139 -6.38 -19.62 10.21
N THR A 140 -6.35 -20.43 9.13
CA THR A 140 -5.17 -20.57 8.25
C THR A 140 -4.79 -19.28 7.49
N ALA A 141 -3.48 -19.05 7.32
CA ALA A 141 -2.90 -17.79 6.82
C ALA A 141 -3.36 -17.35 5.42
N PHE A 142 -3.75 -18.30 4.56
CA PHE A 142 -4.27 -18.00 3.23
C PHE A 142 -5.71 -17.49 3.28
N GLU A 143 -6.60 -18.16 4.02
CA GLU A 143 -8.00 -17.73 4.18
C GLU A 143 -8.13 -16.39 4.92
N GLU A 144 -7.23 -16.10 5.86
CA GLU A 144 -7.24 -14.87 6.65
C GLU A 144 -7.02 -13.62 5.79
N THR A 145 -6.10 -13.67 4.82
CA THR A 145 -5.84 -12.56 3.88
C THR A 145 -7.06 -12.29 2.98
N PHE A 146 -7.76 -13.34 2.54
CA PHE A 146 -8.98 -13.22 1.73
C PHE A 146 -10.20 -12.80 2.55
N ARG A 147 -10.27 -13.16 3.84
CA ARG A 147 -11.36 -12.73 4.74
C ARG A 147 -11.36 -11.23 5.00
N VAL A 148 -10.23 -10.54 4.91
CA VAL A 148 -10.22 -9.07 4.99
C VAL A 148 -10.71 -8.42 3.70
N LEU A 149 -10.48 -9.04 2.54
CA LEU A 149 -11.18 -8.65 1.30
C LEU A 149 -12.70 -8.85 1.46
N VAL A 150 -13.14 -9.96 2.10
CA VAL A 150 -14.55 -10.17 2.50
C VAL A 150 -15.01 -9.00 3.36
N GLN A 151 -14.29 -8.66 4.42
CA GLN A 151 -14.73 -7.61 5.34
C GLN A 151 -14.66 -6.22 4.75
N ARG A 152 -13.81 -5.94 3.78
CA ARG A 152 -13.80 -4.64 3.09
C ARG A 152 -14.97 -4.54 2.10
N ALA A 153 -15.36 -5.64 1.48
CA ALA A 153 -16.65 -5.73 0.80
C ALA A 153 -17.81 -5.55 1.81
N LEU A 154 -17.77 -6.18 2.98
CA LEU A 154 -18.77 -6.02 4.06
C LEU A 154 -18.72 -4.63 4.76
N LEU A 155 -17.59 -3.96 4.75
CA LEU A 155 -17.43 -2.59 5.23
C LEU A 155 -17.88 -1.65 4.13
N ALA A 156 -17.65 -1.88 2.84
CA ALA A 156 -18.35 -1.14 1.78
C ALA A 156 -19.87 -1.28 1.93
N MET A 157 -20.34 -2.43 2.42
CA MET A 157 -21.71 -2.65 2.88
C MET A 157 -22.12 -1.84 4.13
N HIS A 158 -21.29 -0.99 4.76
CA HIS A 158 -21.78 0.03 5.71
C HIS A 158 -22.67 1.10 5.05
N THR A 159 -22.71 1.11 3.71
CA THR A 159 -23.77 1.77 2.92
C THR A 159 -25.09 0.96 2.89
N PHE A 160 -25.25 -0.04 3.77
CA PHE A 160 -26.51 -0.74 4.10
C PHE A 160 -27.48 0.17 4.87
N ILE A 161 -27.75 1.36 4.36
CA ILE A 161 -29.05 1.95 4.58
C ILE A 161 -29.92 1.29 3.50
N PRO A 162 -30.84 0.36 3.85
CA PRO A 162 -31.70 -0.25 2.86
C PRO A 162 -32.37 0.88 2.09
N ASP A 163 -32.24 0.86 0.76
CA ASP A 163 -32.96 1.81 -0.05
C ASP A 163 -34.44 1.48 0.08
N ARG A 164 -35.14 2.23 0.96
CA ARG A 164 -36.57 2.03 1.21
C ARG A 164 -37.41 2.40 -0.02
N THR A 165 -36.83 3.11 -0.97
CA THR A 165 -37.48 3.53 -2.22
C THR A 165 -37.20 2.57 -3.38
N ASP A 166 -36.06 1.87 -3.37
CA ASP A 166 -35.68 0.82 -4.34
C ASP A 166 -35.10 -0.44 -3.65
N PRO A 167 -35.94 -1.24 -2.96
CA PRO A 167 -35.47 -2.45 -2.27
C PRO A 167 -34.93 -3.52 -3.23
N GLU A 168 -35.50 -3.65 -4.43
CA GLU A 168 -35.12 -4.65 -5.44
C GLU A 168 -33.76 -4.31 -6.06
N GLY A 169 -33.55 -3.06 -6.51
CA GLY A 169 -32.25 -2.65 -7.02
C GLY A 169 -31.16 -2.65 -5.95
N TRP A 170 -31.50 -2.42 -4.68
CA TRP A 170 -30.58 -2.61 -3.56
C TRP A 170 -30.18 -4.07 -3.37
N LEU A 171 -31.15 -5.01 -3.40
CA LEU A 171 -30.88 -6.45 -3.35
C LEU A 171 -30.03 -6.92 -4.55
N ASP A 172 -30.30 -6.42 -5.75
CA ASP A 172 -29.52 -6.75 -6.95
C ASP A 172 -28.07 -6.24 -6.88
N ARG A 173 -27.84 -5.06 -6.28
CA ARG A 173 -26.49 -4.54 -6.01
C ARG A 173 -25.76 -5.42 -5.00
N LEU A 174 -26.45 -5.88 -3.95
CA LEU A 174 -25.90 -6.81 -2.97
C LEU A 174 -25.56 -8.17 -3.56
N PHE A 175 -26.45 -8.74 -4.38
CA PHE A 175 -26.20 -10.03 -5.03
C PHE A 175 -25.05 -9.95 -6.03
N ARG A 176 -24.95 -8.86 -6.80
CA ARG A 176 -23.79 -8.58 -7.66
C ARG A 176 -22.50 -8.48 -6.85
N LEU A 177 -22.46 -7.64 -5.81
CA LEU A 177 -21.28 -7.49 -4.94
C LEU A 177 -20.82 -8.85 -4.38
N ARG A 178 -21.76 -9.69 -3.93
CA ARG A 178 -21.48 -11.03 -3.43
C ARG A 178 -21.00 -11.97 -4.54
N GLN A 179 -21.58 -11.92 -5.73
CA GLN A 179 -21.21 -12.79 -6.85
C GLN A 179 -19.83 -12.42 -7.42
N ASP A 180 -19.58 -11.13 -7.63
CA ASP A 180 -18.29 -10.58 -8.04
C ASP A 180 -17.20 -11.03 -7.07
N PHE A 181 -17.49 -10.96 -5.77
CA PHE A 181 -16.61 -11.46 -4.72
C PHE A 181 -16.18 -12.94 -4.88
N TYR A 182 -17.11 -13.85 -5.16
CA TYR A 182 -16.76 -15.27 -5.37
C TYR A 182 -15.98 -15.51 -6.67
N VAL A 183 -16.31 -14.77 -7.73
CA VAL A 183 -15.60 -14.84 -9.01
C VAL A 183 -14.16 -14.33 -8.83
N GLU A 184 -13.99 -13.27 -8.06
CA GLU A 184 -12.68 -12.69 -7.75
C GLU A 184 -11.79 -13.63 -6.96
N ILE A 185 -12.26 -14.23 -5.85
CA ILE A 185 -11.44 -15.19 -5.09
C ILE A 185 -10.93 -16.32 -5.99
N LYS A 186 -11.79 -16.85 -6.88
CA LYS A 186 -11.40 -17.91 -7.80
C LYS A 186 -10.30 -17.45 -8.77
N ARG A 187 -10.37 -16.21 -9.26
CA ARG A 187 -9.35 -15.63 -10.15
C ARG A 187 -8.00 -15.48 -9.43
N TYR A 188 -8.01 -14.98 -8.20
CA TYR A 188 -6.80 -14.89 -7.37
C TYR A 188 -6.22 -16.28 -7.06
N ALA A 189 -7.06 -17.24 -6.65
CA ALA A 189 -6.64 -18.61 -6.37
C ALA A 189 -6.07 -19.29 -7.63
N GLN A 190 -6.69 -19.07 -8.80
CA GLN A 190 -6.19 -19.58 -10.07
C GLN A 190 -4.84 -18.97 -10.43
N ALA A 191 -4.69 -17.64 -10.36
CA ALA A 191 -3.41 -16.98 -10.58
C ALA A 191 -2.33 -17.45 -9.58
N TYR A 192 -2.72 -17.77 -8.33
CA TYR A 192 -1.79 -18.24 -7.31
C TYR A 192 -1.44 -19.74 -7.41
N HIS A 193 -2.31 -20.62 -7.86
CA HIS A 193 -1.99 -22.07 -7.92
C HIS A 193 -1.63 -22.55 -9.33
N SER A 194 -2.16 -21.89 -10.36
CA SER A 194 -1.99 -22.30 -11.76
C SER A 194 -2.06 -21.07 -12.67
N PRO A 195 -1.06 -20.16 -12.57
CA PRO A 195 -1.03 -18.96 -13.39
C PRO A 195 -1.00 -19.32 -14.87
N ASP A 196 -1.74 -18.57 -15.68
CA ASP A 196 -1.65 -18.62 -17.13
C ASP A 196 -0.24 -18.13 -17.52
N PRO A 197 0.58 -18.98 -18.18
CA PRO A 197 1.95 -18.61 -18.53
C PRO A 197 2.04 -17.37 -19.42
N ALA A 198 1.07 -17.14 -20.32
CA ALA A 198 1.07 -15.98 -21.21
C ALA A 198 0.79 -14.70 -20.43
N LYS A 199 -0.15 -14.73 -19.48
CA LYS A 199 -0.45 -13.59 -18.61
C LYS A 199 0.70 -13.30 -17.66
N TYR A 200 1.32 -14.33 -17.09
CA TYR A 200 2.50 -14.16 -16.25
C TYR A 200 3.66 -13.51 -17.01
N GLN A 201 3.95 -14.00 -18.22
CA GLN A 201 4.96 -13.42 -19.08
C GLN A 201 4.66 -11.95 -19.38
N ALA A 202 3.45 -11.63 -19.82
CA ALA A 202 3.07 -10.27 -20.18
C ALA A 202 3.07 -9.30 -18.98
N TYR A 203 2.47 -9.70 -17.85
CA TYR A 203 2.20 -8.79 -16.73
C TYR A 203 3.32 -8.69 -15.70
N ILE A 204 4.18 -9.72 -15.61
CA ILE A 204 5.27 -9.75 -14.62
C ILE A 204 6.62 -9.56 -15.31
N VAL A 205 6.92 -10.36 -16.33
CA VAL A 205 8.25 -10.41 -16.94
C VAL A 205 8.45 -9.30 -17.96
N ASP A 206 7.63 -9.25 -19.00
CA ASP A 206 7.77 -8.29 -20.11
C ASP A 206 7.46 -6.86 -19.64
N ALA A 207 6.51 -6.72 -18.71
CA ALA A 207 6.20 -5.45 -18.06
C ALA A 207 7.33 -4.92 -17.16
N GLY A 208 8.31 -5.76 -16.79
CA GLY A 208 9.34 -5.40 -15.82
C GLY A 208 8.74 -5.03 -14.47
N PHE A 209 7.80 -5.84 -13.97
CA PHE A 209 7.07 -5.50 -12.74
C PHE A 209 7.96 -5.53 -11.50
N TYR A 210 8.81 -6.57 -11.38
CA TYR A 210 9.62 -6.83 -10.20
C TYR A 210 10.94 -7.54 -10.56
N ASP A 211 12.04 -7.12 -9.95
CA ASP A 211 13.35 -7.76 -10.05
C ASP A 211 13.98 -7.81 -8.64
N PRO A 212 14.29 -9.00 -8.09
CA PRO A 212 14.92 -9.12 -6.77
C PRO A 212 16.29 -8.43 -6.68
N GLU A 213 16.95 -8.17 -7.81
CA GLU A 213 18.25 -7.49 -7.86
C GLU A 213 18.13 -5.95 -7.79
N ASP A 214 16.93 -5.37 -7.88
CA ASP A 214 16.77 -3.94 -7.64
C ASP A 214 17.15 -3.57 -6.19
N ALA A 215 17.96 -2.52 -6.05
CA ALA A 215 18.63 -2.20 -4.78
C ALA A 215 17.65 -2.03 -3.61
N LEU A 216 16.54 -1.32 -3.81
CA LEU A 216 15.53 -1.10 -2.76
C LEU A 216 14.78 -2.38 -2.41
N ILE A 217 14.48 -3.22 -3.41
CA ILE A 217 13.81 -4.52 -3.22
C ILE A 217 14.72 -5.45 -2.41
N ARG A 218 15.97 -5.62 -2.85
CA ARG A 218 16.98 -6.44 -2.18
C ARG A 218 17.18 -6.02 -0.73
N LEU A 219 17.30 -4.72 -0.47
CA LEU A 219 17.41 -4.19 0.88
C LEU A 219 16.15 -4.45 1.71
N ALA A 220 14.96 -4.26 1.14
CA ALA A 220 13.70 -4.55 1.84
C ALA A 220 13.56 -6.04 2.20
N ARG A 221 14.04 -6.96 1.35
CA ARG A 221 14.08 -8.41 1.64
C ARG A 221 15.12 -8.76 2.70
N ALA A 222 16.33 -8.20 2.60
CA ALA A 222 17.37 -8.38 3.61
C ALA A 222 16.87 -7.95 5.01
N ILE A 223 16.23 -6.77 5.10
CA ILE A 223 15.65 -6.27 6.36
C ILE A 223 14.54 -7.19 6.86
N GLN A 224 13.66 -7.66 5.96
CA GLN A 224 12.59 -8.58 6.32
C GLN A 224 13.13 -9.89 6.91
N ASN A 225 14.17 -10.46 6.30
CA ASN A 225 14.78 -11.71 6.72
C ASN A 225 15.67 -11.55 7.98
N GLY A 226 15.75 -10.35 8.56
CA GLY A 226 16.60 -10.06 9.72
C GLY A 226 18.09 -10.01 9.40
N GLU A 227 18.47 -9.87 8.13
CA GLU A 227 19.85 -9.74 7.70
C GLU A 227 20.44 -8.39 8.11
N ALA A 228 21.76 -8.36 8.31
CA ALA A 228 22.46 -7.12 8.60
C ALA A 228 22.56 -6.26 7.34
N VAL A 229 22.06 -5.03 7.43
CA VAL A 229 22.18 -4.02 6.38
C VAL A 229 23.15 -2.95 6.85
N THR A 230 24.13 -2.61 6.00
CA THR A 230 25.12 -1.56 6.29
C THR A 230 24.45 -0.22 6.55
N ASP A 231 24.94 0.51 7.55
CA ASP A 231 24.47 1.86 7.86
C ASP A 231 24.55 2.77 6.62
N GLY A 232 23.47 3.51 6.37
CA GLY A 232 23.37 4.39 5.21
C GLY A 232 23.12 3.70 3.86
N ALA A 233 23.10 2.36 3.79
CA ALA A 233 22.84 1.64 2.53
C ALA A 233 21.47 1.97 1.95
N VAL A 234 20.44 2.10 2.79
CA VAL A 234 19.09 2.50 2.34
C VAL A 234 19.12 3.93 1.78
N ALA A 235 19.73 4.88 2.50
CA ALA A 235 19.82 6.26 2.05
C ALA A 235 20.54 6.36 0.69
N ALA A 236 21.69 5.70 0.57
CA ALA A 236 22.45 5.62 -0.67
C ALA A 236 21.65 4.98 -1.81
N ALA A 237 20.88 3.92 -1.54
CA ALA A 237 20.04 3.28 -2.54
C ALA A 237 18.90 4.19 -3.01
N VAL A 238 18.27 4.97 -2.11
CA VAL A 238 17.25 5.95 -2.48
C VAL A 238 17.84 7.06 -3.36
N ASP A 239 19.03 7.56 -3.01
CA ASP A 239 19.72 8.64 -3.74
C ASP A 239 20.30 8.21 -5.09
N ALA A 240 20.79 6.98 -5.20
CA ALA A 240 21.38 6.43 -6.41
C ALA A 240 20.38 5.74 -7.36
N ALA A 241 19.13 5.56 -6.92
CA ALA A 241 18.20 4.69 -7.62
C ALA A 241 17.86 5.18 -9.04
N ALA A 242 18.18 4.33 -10.01
CA ALA A 242 17.55 4.25 -11.32
C ALA A 242 16.73 2.95 -11.32
N PRO A 243 15.48 2.96 -10.81
CA PRO A 243 14.68 1.76 -10.67
C PRO A 243 14.48 1.13 -12.05
N ARG A 244 14.72 -0.18 -12.14
CA ARG A 244 14.55 -0.93 -13.40
C ARG A 244 13.15 -1.51 -13.54
N THR A 245 12.44 -1.62 -12.42
CA THR A 245 11.11 -2.21 -12.35
C THR A 245 10.07 -1.28 -11.75
N GLN A 246 8.80 -1.53 -12.09
CA GLN A 246 7.66 -0.74 -11.64
C GLN A 246 7.52 -0.76 -10.12
N TYR A 247 7.73 -1.92 -9.49
CA TYR A 247 7.70 -2.03 -8.03
C TYR A 247 8.84 -1.23 -7.38
N ALA A 248 10.06 -1.30 -7.92
CA ALA A 248 11.17 -0.49 -7.42
C ALA A 248 10.94 1.03 -7.59
N GLU A 249 10.28 1.45 -8.68
CA GLU A 249 9.88 2.85 -8.87
C GLU A 249 8.88 3.30 -7.80
N ALA A 250 7.88 2.46 -7.48
CA ALA A 250 6.91 2.75 -6.43
C ALA A 250 7.60 2.89 -5.06
N LEU A 251 8.57 2.01 -4.75
CA LEU A 251 9.38 2.12 -3.54
C LEU A 251 10.20 3.41 -3.52
N GLN A 252 10.89 3.75 -4.62
CA GLN A 252 11.69 4.97 -4.69
C GLN A 252 10.83 6.22 -4.46
N ARG A 253 9.67 6.29 -5.12
CA ARG A 253 8.70 7.39 -4.95
C ARG A 253 8.18 7.45 -3.52
N GLY A 254 7.83 6.30 -2.94
CA GLY A 254 7.38 6.19 -1.55
C GLY A 254 8.43 6.69 -0.56
N MET A 255 9.68 6.27 -0.71
CA MET A 255 10.80 6.75 0.11
C MET A 255 11.05 8.25 -0.06
N GLY A 256 10.90 8.78 -1.28
CA GLY A 256 10.92 10.22 -1.55
C GLY A 256 9.84 10.98 -0.76
N TYR A 257 8.62 10.47 -0.74
CA TYR A 257 7.52 11.07 0.01
C TYR A 257 7.73 11.00 1.53
N LEU A 258 8.27 9.89 2.04
CA LEU A 258 8.61 9.74 3.45
C LEU A 258 9.74 10.69 3.87
N ARG A 259 10.77 10.88 3.03
CA ARG A 259 11.83 11.89 3.25
C ARG A 259 11.26 13.31 3.26
N ALA A 260 10.35 13.63 2.35
CA ALA A 260 9.67 14.93 2.36
C ALA A 260 8.80 15.11 3.62
N ALA A 261 8.11 14.06 4.08
CA ALA A 261 7.37 14.08 5.34
C ALA A 261 8.29 14.29 6.53
N ASN A 262 9.45 13.63 6.56
CA ASN A 262 10.46 13.82 7.58
C ASN A 262 10.93 15.28 7.67
N ARG A 263 11.32 15.87 6.53
CA ARG A 263 11.76 17.27 6.46
C ARG A 263 10.66 18.24 6.85
N PHE A 264 9.42 17.99 6.40
CA PHE A 264 8.26 18.80 6.77
C PHE A 264 7.99 18.75 8.28
N PHE A 265 8.03 17.55 8.85
CA PHE A 265 7.83 17.29 10.27
C PHE A 265 8.94 17.92 11.12
N GLY A 266 10.19 17.84 10.67
CA GLY A 266 11.36 18.53 11.24
C GLY A 266 11.38 20.04 11.01
N ARG A 267 10.35 20.62 10.38
CA ARG A 267 10.23 22.06 10.06
C ARG A 267 11.31 22.60 9.11
N GLU A 268 11.93 21.73 8.31
CA GLU A 268 12.93 22.12 7.31
C GLU A 268 12.31 22.64 6.01
N ILE A 269 11.07 22.23 5.71
CA ILE A 269 10.32 22.69 4.54
C ILE A 269 8.90 23.15 4.93
N SER A 270 8.35 24.05 4.13
CA SER A 270 6.97 24.52 4.23
C SER A 270 5.97 23.45 3.77
N LEU A 271 4.68 23.69 4.07
CA LEU A 271 3.61 22.79 3.61
C LEU A 271 3.48 22.77 2.09
N GLU A 272 3.72 23.90 1.41
CA GLU A 272 3.64 23.97 -0.05
C GLU A 272 4.80 23.24 -0.73
N GLU A 273 6.02 23.34 -0.18
CA GLU A 273 7.16 22.54 -0.63
C GLU A 273 6.92 21.05 -0.42
N ALA A 274 6.33 20.67 0.74
CA ALA A 274 5.97 19.28 1.03
C ALA A 274 4.91 18.75 0.05
N LYS A 275 3.83 19.51 -0.19
CA LYS A 275 2.79 19.17 -1.18
C LYS A 275 3.36 18.98 -2.58
N THR A 276 4.29 19.85 -2.98
CA THR A 276 5.01 19.74 -4.26
C THR A 276 5.80 18.43 -4.32
N ALA A 277 6.56 18.11 -3.26
CA ALA A 277 7.33 16.87 -3.17
C ALA A 277 6.44 15.61 -3.16
N TRP A 278 5.23 15.70 -2.62
CA TRP A 278 4.22 14.64 -2.65
C TRP A 278 3.39 14.61 -3.94
N ASN A 279 3.72 15.44 -4.93
CA ASN A 279 2.96 15.61 -6.18
C ASN A 279 1.47 15.94 -5.97
N ILE A 280 1.08 16.58 -4.87
CA ILE A 280 -0.33 16.93 -4.59
C ILE A 280 -0.76 18.09 -5.48
N GLY A 281 -1.92 17.95 -6.13
CA GLY A 281 -2.41 18.92 -7.11
C GLY A 281 -1.85 18.74 -8.53
N VAL A 282 -1.00 17.74 -8.74
CA VAL A 282 -0.55 17.34 -10.08
C VAL A 282 -1.53 16.29 -10.62
N PRO A 283 -2.12 16.46 -11.82
CA PRO A 283 -3.00 15.47 -12.42
C PRO A 283 -2.36 14.08 -12.46
N ASP A 284 -3.12 13.04 -12.20
CA ASP A 284 -2.68 11.67 -12.48
C ASP A 284 -2.64 11.53 -14.01
N HIS A 285 -1.45 11.26 -14.57
CA HIS A 285 -1.27 11.06 -16.01
C HIS A 285 -1.82 9.71 -16.43
#